data_AF-A0A961BNE2-F1
#
_entry.id   AF-A0A961BNE2-F1
#
_cell.length_a   1.000
_cell.length_b   1.000
_cell.length_c   1.000
_cell.angle_alpha   90.00
_cell.angle_beta   90.00
_cell.angle_gamma   90.00
#
_symmetry.space_group_name_H-M   'P 1'
#
loop_
_entity.id
_entity.type
_entity.pdbx_description
1 polymer ?
#
loop_
_entity_poly.entity_id
_entity_poly.type
_entity_poly.pdbx_seq_one_letter_code
_entity_poly.pdbx_strand_id
1 'polypeptide(L)'
;RCGGVTADLFPSPDEVAEFIAAVVDTGLPFKATAGLHQPIRHWDAGMGVTCHGFVNLLMATAAAAEGRDGSTVAAIVAEEDPEAFSVSAALASWRDVHIPGSAMRRVRQRRFVAYGSCDFDEPIDALIDLGMLGDGS
;
A
#
# COMPACT_ATOMS: atom_id res chain seq x y z
N ARG A 1 -2.81 3.11 -12.81
CA ARG A 1 -2.63 4.47 -12.22
C ARG A 1 -3.59 4.53 -11.03
N CYS A 2 -3.22 5.21 -9.95
CA CYS A 2 -4.04 5.25 -8.72
C CYS A 2 -4.70 6.61 -8.47
N GLY A 3 -4.59 7.55 -9.42
CA GLY A 3 -5.21 8.86 -9.35
C GLY A 3 -4.99 9.71 -10.61
N GLY A 4 -5.60 10.89 -10.61
CA GLY A 4 -5.54 11.87 -11.70
C GLY A 4 -6.34 13.14 -11.36
N VAL A 5 -6.58 13.99 -12.35
CA VAL A 5 -7.26 15.30 -12.16
C VAL A 5 -8.78 15.20 -11.95
N THR A 6 -9.36 14.01 -12.13
CA THR A 6 -10.79 13.75 -11.97
C THR A 6 -11.01 12.46 -11.18
N ALA A 7 -12.15 12.36 -10.49
CA ALA A 7 -12.47 11.26 -9.58
C ALA A 7 -12.51 9.88 -10.25
N ASP A 8 -12.92 9.81 -11.52
CA ASP A 8 -12.95 8.59 -12.33
C ASP A 8 -11.55 8.02 -12.64
N LEU A 9 -10.47 8.74 -12.31
CA LEU A 9 -9.09 8.27 -12.46
C LEU A 9 -8.56 7.58 -11.19
N PHE A 10 -9.38 7.46 -10.15
CA PHE A 10 -9.08 6.73 -8.93
C PHE A 10 -9.76 5.35 -9.00
N PRO A 11 -9.01 4.26 -9.25
CA PRO A 11 -9.60 2.93 -9.28
C PRO A 11 -10.16 2.56 -7.90
N SER A 12 -11.22 1.78 -7.88
CA SER A 12 -11.78 1.19 -6.66
C SER A 12 -10.79 0.23 -5.99
N PRO A 13 -10.96 -0.07 -4.69
CA PRO A 13 -10.16 -1.08 -4.00
C PRO A 13 -10.19 -2.45 -4.69
N ASP A 14 -11.33 -2.85 -5.23
CA ASP A 14 -11.49 -4.12 -5.94
C ASP A 14 -10.68 -4.15 -7.25
N GLU A 15 -10.73 -3.08 -8.06
CA GLU A 15 -9.93 -2.97 -9.28
C GLU A 15 -8.42 -2.98 -8.98
N VAL A 16 -8.01 -2.34 -7.88
CA VAL A 16 -6.61 -2.39 -7.42
C VAL A 16 -6.23 -3.80 -6.96
N ALA A 17 -7.11 -4.50 -6.24
CA ALA A 17 -6.86 -5.86 -5.80
C ALA A 17 -6.76 -6.85 -6.96
N GLU A 18 -7.64 -6.74 -7.97
CA GLU A 18 -7.57 -7.53 -9.21
C GLU A 18 -6.25 -7.29 -9.95
N PHE A 19 -5.84 -6.03 -10.07
CA PHE A 19 -4.55 -5.69 -10.65
C PHE A 19 -3.38 -6.30 -9.86
N ILE A 20 -3.39 -6.19 -8.53
CA ILE A 20 -2.36 -6.77 -7.66
C ILE A 20 -2.28 -8.29 -7.82
N ALA A 21 -3.42 -8.98 -7.85
CA ALA A 21 -3.47 -10.42 -8.07
C ALA A 21 -2.83 -10.80 -9.42
N ALA A 22 -3.21 -10.11 -10.50
CA ALA A 22 -2.68 -10.37 -11.83
C ALA A 22 -1.15 -10.17 -11.94
N VAL A 23 -0.60 -9.10 -11.33
CA VAL A 23 0.86 -8.86 -11.36
C VAL A 23 1.64 -9.82 -10.45
N VAL A 24 1.03 -10.25 -9.34
CA VAL A 24 1.61 -11.27 -8.44
C VAL A 24 1.69 -12.62 -9.13
N ASP A 25 0.61 -13.02 -9.82
CA ASP A 25 0.51 -14.28 -10.56
C ASP A 25 1.48 -14.34 -11.74
N THR A 26 1.61 -13.22 -12.47
CA THR A 26 2.55 -13.12 -13.61
C THR A 26 3.99 -12.86 -13.18
N GLY A 27 4.23 -12.55 -11.90
CA GLY A 27 5.56 -12.25 -11.36
C GLY A 27 6.19 -10.97 -11.91
N LEU A 28 5.39 -10.10 -12.55
CA LEU A 28 5.88 -8.87 -13.17
C LEU A 28 6.03 -7.76 -12.13
N PRO A 29 7.12 -6.96 -12.19
CA PRO A 29 7.24 -5.77 -11.37
C PRO A 29 6.25 -4.70 -11.85
N PHE A 30 5.69 -3.94 -10.90
CA PHE A 30 4.85 -2.80 -11.22
C PHE A 30 5.23 -1.57 -10.40
N LYS A 31 4.80 -0.41 -10.88
CA LYS A 31 4.84 0.84 -10.13
C LYS A 31 3.44 1.43 -10.04
N ALA A 32 3.07 1.88 -8.86
CA ALA A 32 1.86 2.65 -8.68
C ALA A 32 2.20 4.14 -8.85
N THR A 33 1.39 4.84 -9.64
CA THR A 33 1.66 6.24 -10.04
C THR A 33 0.44 7.10 -9.80
N ALA A 34 0.69 8.32 -9.31
CA ALA A 34 -0.29 9.35 -8.94
C ALA A 34 -1.21 8.94 -7.78
N GLY A 35 -1.47 9.87 -6.83
CA GLY A 35 -2.45 9.69 -5.75
C GLY A 35 -1.99 8.90 -4.53
N LEU A 36 -0.68 8.68 -4.34
CA LEU A 36 -0.11 7.92 -3.22
C LEU A 36 0.76 8.80 -2.32
N HIS A 37 0.15 9.84 -1.76
CA HIS A 37 0.85 10.84 -0.92
C HIS A 37 0.85 10.47 0.56
N GLN A 38 -0.16 9.74 1.01
CA GLN A 38 -0.31 9.36 2.42
C GLN A 38 -0.08 7.85 2.59
N PRO A 39 0.34 7.42 3.78
CA PRO A 39 0.60 6.01 4.07
C PRO A 39 -0.69 5.19 4.00
N ILE A 40 -1.77 5.72 4.54
CA ILE A 40 -3.06 5.06 4.67
C ILE A 40 -4.09 5.70 3.72
N ARG A 41 -5.05 4.90 3.25
CA ARG A 41 -6.18 5.37 2.45
C ARG A 41 -6.96 6.44 3.23
N HIS A 42 -7.29 7.55 2.59
CA HIS A 42 -7.88 8.71 3.26
C HIS A 42 -8.74 9.53 2.29
N TRP A 43 -9.67 10.31 2.85
CA TRP A 43 -10.40 11.32 2.11
C TRP A 43 -9.54 12.58 1.90
N ASP A 44 -9.33 12.96 0.64
CA ASP A 44 -8.70 14.23 0.27
C ASP A 44 -9.79 15.28 -0.01
N ALA A 45 -9.92 16.25 0.90
CA ALA A 45 -10.92 17.30 0.76
C ALA A 45 -10.61 18.30 -0.36
N GLY A 46 -9.34 18.47 -0.75
CA GLY A 46 -8.93 19.37 -1.83
C GLY A 46 -9.25 18.81 -3.20
N MET A 47 -9.14 17.49 -3.36
CA MET A 47 -9.50 16.77 -4.59
C MET A 47 -10.94 16.26 -4.61
N GLY A 48 -11.59 16.15 -3.44
CA GLY A 48 -12.95 15.63 -3.32
C GLY A 48 -13.06 14.14 -3.63
N VAL A 49 -12.03 13.35 -3.31
CA VAL A 49 -11.91 11.92 -3.62
C VAL A 49 -11.22 11.17 -2.49
N THR A 50 -11.46 9.86 -2.39
CA THR A 50 -10.67 8.99 -1.49
C THR A 50 -9.41 8.51 -2.21
N CYS A 51 -8.25 8.89 -1.68
CA CYS A 51 -6.93 8.54 -2.20
C CYS A 51 -6.42 7.25 -1.55
N HIS A 52 -5.74 6.40 -2.33
CA HIS A 52 -5.13 5.18 -1.81
C HIS A 52 -3.89 5.47 -0.95
N GLY A 53 -3.61 4.59 0.01
CA GLY A 53 -2.40 4.65 0.83
C GLY A 53 -1.28 3.77 0.29
N PHE A 54 -0.03 4.25 0.30
CA PHE A 54 1.09 3.44 -0.19
C PHE A 54 1.39 2.23 0.71
N VAL A 55 1.09 2.29 2.01
CA VAL A 55 1.20 1.15 2.93
C VAL A 55 0.13 0.12 2.62
N ASN A 56 -1.10 0.55 2.33
CA ASN A 56 -2.18 -0.34 1.89
C ASN A 56 -1.74 -1.16 0.67
N LEU A 57 -1.22 -0.50 -0.38
CA LEU A 57 -0.79 -1.21 -1.60
C LEU A 57 0.38 -2.16 -1.34
N LEU A 58 1.36 -1.75 -0.54
CA LEU A 58 2.50 -2.60 -0.19
C LEU A 58 2.06 -3.86 0.59
N MET A 59 1.22 -3.67 1.61
CA MET A 59 0.66 -4.75 2.41
C MET A 59 -0.24 -5.67 1.59
N ALA A 60 -1.10 -5.12 0.74
CA ALA A 60 -1.98 -5.88 -0.15
C ALA A 60 -1.17 -6.73 -1.14
N THR A 61 -0.09 -6.17 -1.70
CA THR A 61 0.80 -6.90 -2.60
C THR A 61 1.52 -8.04 -1.89
N ALA A 62 1.96 -7.82 -0.65
CA ALA A 62 2.59 -8.86 0.14
C ALA A 62 1.61 -9.94 0.58
N ALA A 63 0.38 -9.58 0.95
CA ALA A 63 -0.69 -10.50 1.26
C ALA A 63 -1.04 -11.39 0.05
N ALA A 64 -1.21 -10.80 -1.14
CA ALA A 64 -1.43 -11.55 -2.38
C ALA A 64 -0.27 -12.49 -2.68
N ALA A 65 0.98 -12.03 -2.53
CA ALA A 65 2.17 -12.85 -2.77
C ALA A 65 2.32 -14.03 -1.78
N GLU A 66 1.76 -13.91 -0.57
CA GLU A 66 1.70 -14.98 0.43
C GLU A 66 0.39 -15.80 0.33
N GLY A 67 -0.39 -15.61 -0.74
CA GLY A 67 -1.54 -16.45 -1.09
C GLY A 67 -2.86 -16.07 -0.42
N ARG A 68 -3.01 -14.84 0.07
CA ARG A 68 -4.30 -14.33 0.54
C ARG A 68 -5.27 -14.13 -0.63
N ASP A 69 -6.56 -14.34 -0.38
CA ASP A 69 -7.60 -14.21 -1.39
C ASP A 69 -7.86 -12.75 -1.80
N GLY A 70 -8.53 -12.57 -2.95
CA GLY A 70 -8.84 -11.26 -3.49
C GLY A 70 -9.65 -10.38 -2.54
N SER A 71 -10.58 -10.96 -1.76
CA SER A 71 -11.34 -10.23 -0.75
C SER A 71 -10.46 -9.65 0.36
N THR A 72 -9.49 -10.42 0.84
CA THR A 72 -8.52 -9.96 1.84
C THR A 72 -7.65 -8.85 1.27
N VAL A 73 -7.19 -9.02 0.02
CA VAL A 73 -6.37 -8.01 -0.67
C VAL A 73 -7.15 -6.71 -0.84
N ALA A 74 -8.40 -6.77 -1.30
CA ALA A 74 -9.27 -5.60 -1.45
C ALA A 74 -9.56 -4.92 -0.12
N ALA A 75 -9.78 -5.70 0.96
CA ALA A 75 -9.97 -5.15 2.29
C ALA A 75 -8.73 -4.39 2.81
N ILE A 76 -7.52 -4.91 2.56
CA ILE A 76 -6.27 -4.21 2.89
C ILE A 76 -6.17 -2.91 2.09
N VAL A 77 -6.51 -2.93 0.79
CA VAL A 77 -6.51 -1.72 -0.05
C VAL A 77 -7.51 -0.68 0.48
N ALA A 78 -8.68 -1.13 0.93
CA ALA A 78 -9.76 -0.26 1.40
C ALA A 78 -9.57 0.29 2.82
N GLU A 79 -8.63 -0.23 3.60
CA GLU A 79 -8.44 0.15 5.01
C GLU A 79 -8.08 1.63 5.19
N GLU A 80 -8.85 2.32 6.01
CA GLU A 80 -8.67 3.75 6.33
C GLU A 80 -8.15 3.96 7.76
N ASP A 81 -8.22 2.94 8.62
CA ASP A 81 -7.73 3.00 10.00
C ASP A 81 -6.22 2.71 10.06
N PRO A 82 -5.36 3.69 10.45
CA PRO A 82 -3.94 3.46 10.59
C PRO A 82 -3.59 2.45 11.69
N GLU A 83 -4.41 2.36 12.76
CA GLU A 83 -4.19 1.44 13.88
C GLU A 83 -4.41 -0.02 13.48
N ALA A 84 -5.07 -0.26 12.35
CA ALA A 84 -5.21 -1.59 11.77
C ALA A 84 -3.87 -2.15 11.27
N PHE A 85 -2.86 -1.30 11.06
CA PHE A 85 -1.54 -1.68 10.58
C PHE A 85 -0.47 -1.63 11.68
N SER A 86 0.45 -2.58 11.64
CA SER A 86 1.65 -2.57 12.47
C SER A 86 2.83 -3.08 11.66
N VAL A 87 3.96 -2.36 11.68
CA VAL A 87 5.15 -2.74 10.91
C VAL A 87 6.38 -2.78 11.81
N SER A 88 7.12 -3.87 11.72
CA SER A 88 8.44 -4.04 12.33
C SER A 88 9.39 -4.73 11.35
N ALA A 89 10.68 -4.78 11.67
CA ALA A 89 11.67 -5.49 10.86
C ALA A 89 11.38 -7.00 10.68
N ALA A 90 10.70 -7.59 11.68
CA ALA A 90 10.39 -9.01 11.72
C ALA A 90 9.03 -9.35 11.11
N LEU A 91 8.05 -8.45 11.26
CA LEU A 91 6.65 -8.73 10.98
C LEU A 91 5.91 -7.45 10.59
N ALA A 92 5.12 -7.53 9.52
CA ALA A 92 4.10 -6.56 9.21
C ALA A 92 2.73 -7.21 9.36
N SER A 93 1.79 -6.48 9.93
CA SER A 93 0.44 -6.96 10.21
C SER A 93 -0.60 -5.97 9.70
N TRP A 94 -1.71 -6.52 9.20
CA TRP A 94 -2.96 -5.81 9.05
C TRP A 94 -4.05 -6.64 9.75
N ARG A 95 -4.65 -6.13 10.82
CA ARG A 95 -5.59 -6.88 11.66
C ARG A 95 -5.01 -8.25 12.05
N ASP A 96 -5.68 -9.34 11.68
CA ASP A 96 -5.28 -10.73 11.91
C ASP A 96 -4.41 -11.32 10.78
N VAL A 97 -4.17 -10.56 9.71
CA VAL A 97 -3.25 -10.95 8.62
C VAL A 97 -1.83 -10.59 9.01
N HIS A 98 -0.98 -11.61 9.06
CA HIS A 98 0.41 -11.51 9.45
C HIS A 98 1.31 -11.85 8.26
N ILE A 99 2.25 -10.95 7.96
CA ILE A 99 3.19 -11.06 6.85
C ILE A 99 4.62 -10.97 7.40
N PRO A 100 5.46 -12.00 7.21
CA PRO A 100 6.85 -11.94 7.65
C PRO A 100 7.58 -10.75 7.01
N GLY A 101 8.42 -10.06 7.76
CA GLY A 101 9.22 -8.94 7.25
C GLY A 101 10.13 -9.36 6.09
N SER A 102 10.50 -10.64 5.99
CA SER A 102 11.21 -11.19 4.83
C SER A 102 10.38 -11.18 3.55
N ALA A 103 9.06 -11.42 3.64
CA ALA A 103 8.13 -11.31 2.52
C ALA A 103 7.95 -9.86 2.07
N MET A 104 7.80 -8.93 3.02
CA MET A 104 7.75 -7.49 2.74
C MET A 104 9.00 -7.02 1.97
N ARG A 105 10.19 -7.46 2.41
CA ARG A 105 11.46 -7.17 1.70
C ARG A 105 11.49 -7.77 0.30
N ARG A 106 11.02 -9.01 0.10
CA ARG A 106 10.94 -9.64 -1.24
C ARG A 106 10.04 -8.83 -2.18
N VAL A 107 8.87 -8.40 -1.71
CA VAL A 107 7.94 -7.58 -2.50
C VAL A 107 8.56 -6.24 -2.86
N ARG A 108 9.14 -5.52 -1.89
CA ARG A 108 9.83 -4.24 -2.15
C ARG A 108 10.96 -4.38 -3.16
N GLN A 109 11.76 -5.45 -3.09
CA GLN A 109 12.92 -5.63 -3.97
C GLN A 109 12.57 -6.11 -5.38
N ARG A 110 11.46 -6.86 -5.55
CA ARG A 110 11.17 -7.58 -6.79
C ARG A 110 9.89 -7.14 -7.49
N ARG A 111 8.96 -6.48 -6.79
CA ARG A 111 7.58 -6.28 -7.30
C ARG A 111 7.05 -4.86 -7.10
N PHE A 112 7.33 -4.20 -5.98
CA PHE A 112 6.93 -2.83 -5.68
C PHE A 112 8.15 -1.90 -5.73
N VAL A 113 8.59 -1.57 -6.95
CA VAL A 113 9.92 -0.98 -7.19
C VAL A 113 9.93 0.55 -6.98
N ALA A 114 8.78 1.22 -7.15
CA ALA A 114 8.64 2.66 -6.91
C ALA A 114 7.17 3.05 -6.73
N TYR A 115 6.91 4.03 -5.86
CA TYR A 115 5.70 4.86 -5.90
C TYR A 115 6.11 6.26 -6.37
N GLY A 116 5.31 6.87 -7.23
CA GLY A 116 5.54 8.26 -7.66
C GLY A 116 4.99 9.23 -6.62
N SER A 117 5.79 9.60 -5.63
CA SER A 117 5.58 10.83 -4.85
C SER A 117 6.33 11.97 -5.52
N CYS A 118 5.69 13.14 -5.62
CA CYS A 118 6.34 14.35 -6.13
C CYS A 118 7.21 15.04 -5.06
N ASP A 119 7.32 14.46 -3.87
CA ASP A 119 8.25 14.90 -2.83
C ASP A 119 8.81 13.70 -2.05
N PHE A 120 10.11 13.73 -1.76
CA PHE A 120 10.87 12.62 -1.17
C PHE A 120 10.82 12.59 0.36
N ASP A 121 10.50 13.70 1.02
CA ASP A 121 10.59 13.84 2.48
C ASP A 121 9.29 13.43 3.21
N GLU A 122 8.12 13.74 2.65
CA GLU A 122 6.80 13.39 3.22
C GLU A 122 6.56 11.90 3.55
N PRO A 123 7.04 10.91 2.77
CA PRO A 123 6.74 9.51 3.02
C PRO A 123 7.51 8.91 4.21
N ILE A 124 8.67 9.46 4.56
CA ILE A 124 9.47 8.99 5.70
C ILE A 124 8.88 9.54 6.99
N ASP A 125 8.54 10.82 7.03
CA ASP A 125 7.90 11.47 8.18
C ASP A 125 6.56 10.80 8.51
N ALA A 126 5.76 10.49 7.50
CA ALA A 126 4.49 9.78 7.70
C ALA A 126 4.67 8.35 8.24
N LEU A 127 5.78 7.68 7.94
CA LEU A 127 6.11 6.36 8.51
C LEU A 127 6.66 6.46 9.94
N ILE A 128 7.33 7.57 10.29
CA ILE A 128 7.77 7.87 11.66
C ILE A 128 6.55 8.21 12.53
N ASP A 129 5.63 9.03 12.04
CA ASP A 129 4.40 9.41 12.76
C ASP A 129 3.50 8.20 13.05
N LEU A 130 3.53 7.18 12.18
CA LEU A 130 2.85 5.90 12.40
C LEU A 130 3.62 4.91 13.28
N GLY A 131 4.81 5.29 13.79
CA GLY A 131 5.68 4.41 14.56
C GLY A 131 6.20 3.19 13.78
N MET A 132 6.10 3.22 12.44
CA MET A 132 6.51 2.13 11.54
C MET A 132 8.01 2.16 11.24
N LEU A 133 8.65 3.30 11.47
CA LEU A 133 10.10 3.45 11.53
C LEU A 133 10.47 3.84 12.95
N GLY A 134 11.26 2.99 13.62
CA GLY A 134 11.92 3.38 14.85
C GLY A 134 12.85 4.56 14.58
N ASP A 135 12.95 5.46 15.55
CA ASP A 135 14.03 6.42 15.68
C ASP A 135 15.36 5.70 15.44
N GLY A 136 15.98 6.00 14.30
CA GLY A 136 17.22 5.36 13.89
C GLY A 136 18.26 5.55 14.98
N SER A 137 18.76 4.44 15.53
CA SER A 137 20.04 4.39 16.24
C SER A 137 21.18 4.85 15.34
#